data_AF-A0A1D7NIT6-F1
#
_entry.id   AF-A0A1D7NIT6-F1
#
_cell.length_a   1.000
_cell.length_b   1.000
_cell.length_c   1.000
_cell.angle_alpha   90.00
_cell.angle_beta   90.00
_cell.angle_gamma   90.00
#
_symmetry.space_group_name_H-M   'P 1'
#
loop_
_entity.id
_entity.type
_entity.pdbx_description
1 polymer ?
#
loop_
_entity_poly.entity_id
_entity_poly.type
_entity_poly.pdbx_seq_one_letter_code
_entity_poly.pdbx_strand_id
1 'polypeptide(L)' 'MGLPFWAGVLGAVVSTYFLVRAVTELKKGRPGHAQNAAMIHIVMCALLLPASLIIIAFNL' A
#
# COMPACT_ATOMS: atom_id res chain seq x y z
N MET A 1 3.39 -9.14 -20.97
CA MET A 1 3.10 -9.06 -19.52
C MET A 1 2.55 -10.38 -19.00
N GLY A 2 3.34 -11.12 -18.23
CA GLY A 2 2.92 -12.38 -17.61
C GLY A 2 2.17 -12.19 -16.28
N LEU A 3 1.83 -13.30 -15.62
CA LEU A 3 1.21 -13.31 -14.29
C LEU A 3 1.98 -12.48 -13.24
N PRO A 4 3.32 -12.50 -13.17
CA PRO A 4 4.06 -11.70 -12.19
C PRO A 4 3.84 -10.20 -12.36
N PHE A 5 3.85 -9.70 -13.60
CA PHE A 5 3.59 -8.29 -13.88
C PHE A 5 2.23 -7.84 -13.34
N TRP A 6 1.16 -8.58 -13.67
CA TRP A 6 -0.20 -8.24 -13.23
C TRP A 6 -0.39 -8.38 -11.72
N ALA A 7 0.30 -9.32 -11.07
CA ALA A 7 0.35 -9.40 -9.61
C ALA A 7 1.00 -8.15 -8.99
N GLY A 8 2.09 -7.66 -9.59
CA GLY A 8 2.72 -6.40 -9.21
C GLY A 8 1.79 -5.20 -9.38
N VAL A 9 1.07 -5.11 -10.51
CA VAL A 9 0.08 -4.04 -10.74
C VAL A 9 -1.03 -4.06 -9.69
N LEU A 10 -1.59 -5.23 -9.40
CA LEU A 10 -2.63 -5.37 -8.37
C LEU A 10 -2.11 -4.98 -6.98
N GLY A 11 -0.92 -5.45 -6.62
CA GLY A 11 -0.27 -5.10 -5.35
C GLY A 11 -0.03 -3.60 -5.21
N ALA A 12 0.43 -2.94 -6.28
CA ALA A 12 0.63 -1.49 -6.30
C ALA A 12 -0.70 -0.73 -6.12
N VAL A 13 -1.75 -1.09 -6.87
CA VAL A 13 -3.07 -0.45 -6.78
C VAL A 13 -3.65 -0.57 -5.37
N VAL A 14 -3.66 -1.78 -4.80
CA VAL A 14 -4.18 -2.04 -3.45
C VAL A 14 -3.37 -1.26 -2.42
N SER A 15 -2.04 -1.31 -2.50
CA SER A 15 -1.19 -0.60 -1.54
C SER A 15 -1.38 0.91 -1.60
N THR A 16 -1.50 1.51 -2.80
CA THR A 16 -1.78 2.94 -2.93
C THR A 16 -3.13 3.32 -2.32
N TYR A 17 -4.18 2.54 -2.57
CA TYR A 17 -5.51 2.80 -2.00
C TYR A 17 -5.49 2.78 -0.45
N PHE A 18 -4.86 1.77 0.15
CA PHE A 18 -4.75 1.68 1.61
C PHE A 18 -3.84 2.75 2.21
N LEU A 19 -2.76 3.13 1.52
CA LEU A 19 -1.89 4.22 1.95
C LEU A 19 -2.66 5.55 2.03
N VAL A 20 -3.45 5.87 1.00
CA VAL A 20 -4.29 7.08 0.98
C VAL A 20 -5.30 7.06 2.13
N ARG A 21 -5.95 5.93 2.38
CA ARG A 21 -6.89 5.77 3.50
C ARG A 21 -6.22 5.94 4.85
N ALA A 22 -5.06 5.30 5.05
CA ALA A 22 -4.31 5.39 6.31
C ALA A 22 -3.88 6.84 6.58
N VAL A 23 -3.29 7.52 5.60
CA VAL A 23 -2.92 8.94 5.70
C VAL A 23 -4.15 9.81 6.01
N THR A 24 -5.28 9.56 5.35
CA THR A 24 -6.53 10.29 5.60
C THR A 24 -7.05 10.07 7.02
N GLU A 25 -6.95 8.85 7.56
CA GLU A 25 -7.37 8.58 8.94
C GLU A 25 -6.43 9.22 9.98
N LEU A 26 -5.11 9.17 9.75
CA LEU A 26 -4.15 9.83 10.64
C LEU A 26 -4.33 11.35 10.67
N LYS A 27 -4.67 11.96 9.53
CA LYS A 27 -4.98 13.39 9.42
C LYS A 27 -6.20 13.82 10.25
N LYS A 28 -7.10 12.91 10.62
CA LYS A 28 -8.24 13.23 11.49
C LYS A 28 -7.81 13.51 12.94
N GLY A 29 -6.59 13.11 13.34
CA GLY A 29 -6.03 13.41 14.66
C GLY A 29 -6.81 12.84 15.84
N ARG A 30 -7.73 11.89 15.60
CA ARG A 30 -8.60 11.31 16.62
C ARG A 30 -8.01 9.97 17.11
N PRO A 31 -7.71 9.84 18.42
CA PRO A 31 -7.27 8.56 18.98
C PRO A 31 -8.36 7.50 18.87
N GLY A 32 -7.96 6.29 18.50
CA GLY A 32 -8.86 5.14 18.41
C GLY A 32 -8.28 3.97 17.63
N HIS A 33 -9.03 2.88 17.59
CA HIS A 33 -8.64 1.65 16.89
C HIS A 33 -8.28 1.89 15.41
N ALA A 34 -9.03 2.77 14.73
CA ALA A 34 -8.77 3.13 13.34
C ALA A 34 -7.44 3.88 13.15
N GLN A 35 -7.05 4.76 14.08
CA GLN A 35 -5.76 5.45 14.02
C GLN A 35 -4.59 4.47 14.23
N ASN A 36 -4.72 3.56 15.20
CA ASN A 36 -3.72 2.52 15.42
C ASN A 36 -3.57 1.60 14.19
N ALA A 37 -4.70 1.18 13.60
CA ALA A 37 -4.69 0.40 12.37
C ALA A 37 -4.05 1.16 11.20
N ALA A 38 -4.29 2.47 11.10
CA ALA A 38 -3.69 3.31 10.06
C ALA A 38 -2.16 3.41 10.19
N MET A 39 -1.62 3.51 11.42
CA MET A 39 -0.17 3.49 11.65
C MET A 39 0.48 2.20 11.12
N ILE A 40 -0.14 1.04 11.38
CA ILE A 40 0.34 -0.26 10.89
C ILE A 40 0.25 -0.33 9.36
N HIS A 41 -0.88 0.12 8.78
CA HIS A 41 -1.08 0.09 7.33
C HIS A 41 -0.07 0.94 6.57
N ILE A 42 0.38 2.08 7.12
CA ILE A 42 1.44 2.88 6.50
C ILE A 42 2.72 2.05 6.38
N VAL A 43 3.14 1.36 7.44
CA VAL A 43 4.35 0.53 7.42
C VAL A 43 4.19 -0.63 6.43
N MET A 44 3.04 -1.30 6.43
CA MET A 44 2.77 -2.37 5.46
C MET A 44 2.82 -1.86 4.01
N CYS A 45 2.26 -0.67 3.73
CA CYS A 45 2.30 -0.08 2.40
C CYS A 45 3.72 0.37 1.99
N ALA A 46 4.53 0.83 2.95
CA ALA A 46 5.93 1.19 2.71
C ALA A 46 6.79 -0.02 2.28
N LEU A 47 6.35 -1.25 2.56
CA LEU A 47 7.00 -2.48 2.11
C LEU A 47 6.38 -3.04 0.82
N LEU A 48 5.04 -3.10 0.77
CA LEU A 48 4.33 -3.73 -0.35
C LEU A 48 4.40 -2.90 -1.64
N LEU A 49 4.29 -1.57 -1.55
CA LEU A 49 4.31 -0.72 -2.74
C LEU A 49 5.67 -0.80 -3.47
N PRO A 50 6.84 -0.63 -2.79
CA PRO A 50 8.13 -0.82 -3.46
C PRO A 50 8.31 -2.23 -4.04
N ALA A 51 7.93 -3.28 -3.30
CA ALA A 51 8.03 -4.65 -3.80
C ALA A 51 7.20 -4.86 -5.07
N SER A 52 5.99 -4.30 -5.11
CA SER A 52 5.10 -4.35 -6.26
C SER A 52 5.68 -3.60 -7.47
N LEU A 53 6.27 -2.42 -7.25
CA LEU A 53 6.96 -1.64 -8.29
C LEU A 53 8.19 -2.36 -8.84
N ILE A 54 8.97 -3.03 -7.99
CA ILE A 54 10.10 -3.87 -8.41
C ILE A 54 9.59 -5.00 -9.31
N ILE A 55 8.55 -5.72 -8.90
CA ILE A 55 7.99 -6.81 -9.71
C ILE A 55 7.56 -6.30 -11.10
N ILE A 56 6.88 -5.15 -11.15
CA ILE A 56 6.50 -4.51 -12.42
C ILE A 56 7.75 -4.22 -13.26
N ALA A 57 8.74 -3.53 -12.69
CA ALA A 57 9.94 -3.09 -13.41
C ALA A 57 10.77 -4.24 -14.01
N PHE A 58 10.86 -5.36 -13.31
CA PHE A 58 11.62 -6.54 -13.76
C PHE A 58 10.80 -7.54 -14.61
N ASN A 59 9.50 -7.29 -14.79
CA ASN A 59 8.61 -8.13 -15.62
C ASN A 59 7.90 -7.33 -16.71
N LEU A 60 8.49 -6.19 -17.10
CA LEU A 60 8.02 -5.28 -18.15
C LEU A 60 8.17 -5.90 -19.55
#